data_AF-A0A7H8QWM6-F1
#
_entry.id   AF-A0A7H8QWM6-F1
#
_cell.length_a   1.000
_cell.length_b   1.000
_cell.length_c   1.000
_cell.angle_alpha   90.00
_cell.angle_beta   90.00
_cell.angle_gamma   90.00
#
_symmetry.space_group_name_H-M   'P 1'
#
loop_
_entity.id
_entity.type
_entity.pdbx_description
1 polymer ?
#
loop_
_entity_poly.entity_id
_entity_poly.type
_entity_poly.pdbx_seq_one_letter_code
_entity_poly.pdbx_strand_id
1 'polypeptide(L)'
;MAALNATVFALQPNVDTIYSAGLYNLSQYDLRVTVPNITDDRYWNFAFYDPYGEEFASIGIANDDVPGDYLFRRIPDGGPNWGLEEACNGDDGYQGYVNGPTSDGSMLVRVLVKNNGTDLSHVQDILSGFNVAAVPRGSSAAPLATASTDESELAS
;
A
#
# COMPACT_ATOMS: atom_id res chain seq x y z
N MET A 1 -24.35 -30.04 -24.38
CA MET A 1 -23.43 -29.36 -23.44
C MET A 1 -23.85 -27.91 -23.37
N ALA A 2 -24.35 -27.45 -22.22
CA ALA A 2 -24.64 -26.04 -22.00
C ALA A 2 -23.35 -25.35 -21.53
N ALA A 3 -22.92 -24.31 -22.24
CA ALA A 3 -21.83 -23.45 -21.78
C ALA A 3 -22.34 -22.64 -20.58
N LEU A 4 -21.70 -22.79 -19.43
CA LEU A 4 -21.85 -21.86 -18.32
C LEU A 4 -21.20 -20.54 -18.76
N ASN A 5 -22.02 -19.55 -19.06
CA ASN A 5 -21.56 -18.17 -19.24
C ASN A 5 -21.05 -17.66 -17.90
N ALA A 6 -19.74 -17.70 -17.69
CA ALA A 6 -19.12 -17.03 -16.56
C ALA A 6 -19.22 -15.52 -16.78
N THR A 7 -20.05 -14.84 -16.00
CA THR A 7 -20.01 -13.39 -15.89
C THR A 7 -18.71 -13.04 -15.14
N VAL A 8 -17.67 -12.70 -15.89
CA VAL A 8 -16.46 -12.13 -15.29
C VAL A 8 -16.82 -10.71 -14.87
N PHE A 9 -16.99 -10.48 -13.56
CA PHE A 9 -16.91 -9.14 -13.00
C PHE A 9 -15.46 -8.70 -13.16
N ALA A 10 -15.14 -8.10 -14.31
CA ALA A 10 -13.87 -7.41 -14.47
C ALA A 10 -13.97 -6.10 -13.67
N LEU A 11 -13.40 -6.09 -12.46
CA LEU A 11 -12.78 -4.86 -11.97
C LEU A 11 -11.90 -4.40 -13.13
N GLN A 12 -12.24 -3.32 -13.84
CA GLN A 12 -11.56 -2.89 -15.06
C GLN A 12 -10.07 -2.70 -14.75
N PRO A 13 -9.23 -3.71 -15.00
CA PRO A 13 -7.85 -3.64 -14.55
C PRO A 13 -7.16 -2.67 -15.50
N ASN A 14 -6.33 -1.80 -14.97
CA ASN A 14 -5.55 -0.93 -15.81
C ASN A 14 -4.61 -1.80 -16.68
N VAL A 15 -4.74 -1.68 -18.00
CA VAL A 15 -3.95 -2.46 -18.98
C VAL A 15 -2.53 -1.94 -19.14
N ASP A 16 -2.23 -0.77 -18.59
CA ASP A 16 -0.93 -0.10 -18.65
C ASP A 16 -0.03 -0.53 -17.49
N THR A 17 -0.56 -1.00 -16.34
CA THR A 17 0.24 -1.31 -15.15
C THR A 17 0.16 -2.76 -14.71
N ILE A 18 1.27 -3.34 -14.28
CA ILE A 18 1.27 -4.61 -13.51
C ILE A 18 1.13 -4.31 -12.03
N TYR A 19 0.38 -5.16 -11.36
CA TYR A 19 0.04 -5.04 -9.96
C TYR A 19 0.77 -6.10 -9.12
N SER A 20 1.21 -5.70 -7.92
CA SER A 20 1.56 -6.61 -6.83
C SER A 20 0.81 -6.17 -5.58
N ALA A 21 0.17 -7.11 -4.87
CA ALA A 21 -0.71 -6.79 -3.76
C ALA A 21 -0.33 -7.58 -2.50
N GLY A 22 -0.60 -7.00 -1.34
CA GLY A 22 -0.36 -7.63 -0.04
C GLY A 22 -1.38 -7.18 1.00
N LEU A 23 -1.50 -7.95 2.07
CA LEU A 23 -2.21 -7.56 3.29
C LEU A 23 -1.18 -7.23 4.36
N TYR A 24 -1.52 -6.31 5.25
CA TYR A 24 -0.66 -5.96 6.38
C TYR A 24 -1.42 -6.02 7.71
N ASN A 25 -0.64 -6.18 8.78
CA ASN A 25 -1.08 -6.01 10.16
C ASN A 25 0.00 -5.25 10.95
N LEU A 26 -0.37 -4.09 11.50
CA LEU A 26 0.46 -3.19 12.30
C LEU A 26 0.18 -3.28 13.81
N SER A 27 -0.57 -4.30 14.25
CA SER A 27 -0.94 -4.42 15.67
C SER A 27 0.27 -4.69 16.57
N GLN A 28 1.28 -5.39 16.06
CA GLN A 28 2.46 -5.80 16.82
C GLN A 28 3.78 -5.19 16.33
N TYR A 29 3.88 -4.89 15.03
CA TYR A 29 5.10 -4.42 14.39
C TYR A 29 4.77 -3.22 13.51
N ASP A 30 5.72 -2.29 13.42
CA ASP A 30 5.74 -1.38 12.28
C ASP A 30 6.35 -2.14 11.08
N LEU A 31 6.22 -1.59 9.88
CA LEU A 31 6.75 -2.20 8.67
C LEU A 31 7.73 -1.23 8.01
N ARG A 32 8.90 -1.74 7.61
CA ARG A 32 9.73 -1.07 6.64
C ARG A 32 9.24 -1.45 5.25
N VAL A 33 8.90 -0.45 4.47
CA VAL A 33 8.50 -0.57 3.08
C VAL A 33 9.65 -0.08 2.21
N THR A 34 10.19 -0.95 1.36
CA THR A 34 11.31 -0.61 0.48
C THR A 34 10.78 -0.43 -0.94
N VAL A 35 11.03 0.75 -1.51
CA VAL A 35 10.85 1.03 -2.93
C VAL A 35 12.22 0.87 -3.61
N PRO A 36 12.36 -0.02 -4.61
CA PRO A 36 13.62 -0.21 -5.31
C PRO A 36 13.97 1.03 -6.14
N ASN A 37 15.24 1.20 -6.45
CA ASN A 37 15.66 2.28 -7.33
C ASN A 37 15.10 2.06 -8.76
N ILE A 38 14.22 2.97 -9.21
CA ILE A 38 13.58 2.93 -10.53
C ILE A 38 14.10 4.14 -11.32
N THR A 39 14.95 3.90 -12.32
CA THR A 39 15.78 4.94 -12.94
C THR A 39 15.36 5.38 -14.33
N ASP A 40 14.24 4.87 -14.86
CA ASP A 40 13.81 5.08 -16.24
C ASP A 40 12.54 5.95 -16.36
N ASP A 41 12.31 6.78 -15.33
CA ASP A 41 11.22 7.74 -15.18
C ASP A 41 9.82 7.16 -15.42
N ARG A 42 9.67 5.83 -15.33
CA ARG A 42 8.38 5.18 -15.54
C ARG A 42 7.45 5.47 -14.38
N TYR A 43 6.16 5.47 -14.67
CA TYR A 43 5.15 5.53 -13.63
C TYR A 43 5.23 4.32 -12.69
N TRP A 44 5.26 4.59 -11.39
CA TRP A 44 5.08 3.62 -10.32
C TRP A 44 4.32 4.27 -9.16
N ASN A 45 3.62 3.44 -8.39
CA ASN A 45 2.89 3.83 -7.19
C ASN A 45 2.85 2.65 -6.20
N PHE A 46 3.02 2.94 -4.92
CA PHE A 46 2.79 2.06 -3.80
C PHE A 46 1.70 2.66 -2.89
N ALA A 47 0.46 2.17 -3.03
CA ALA A 47 -0.71 2.66 -2.32
C ALA A 47 -1.06 1.80 -1.11
N PHE A 48 -1.64 2.44 -0.09
CA PHE A 48 -2.05 1.82 1.17
C PHE A 48 -3.54 2.09 1.42
N TYR A 49 -4.26 1.02 1.73
CA TYR A 49 -5.70 1.03 1.91
C TYR A 49 -6.06 0.51 3.28
N ASP A 50 -7.01 1.17 3.92
CA ASP A 50 -7.62 0.65 5.13
C ASP A 50 -8.60 -0.51 4.81
N PRO A 51 -9.16 -1.21 5.82
CA PRO A 51 -10.10 -2.31 5.59
C PRO A 51 -11.43 -1.89 4.96
N TYR A 52 -11.73 -0.59 4.93
CA TYR A 52 -12.93 -0.03 4.29
C TYR A 52 -12.69 0.28 2.80
N GLY A 53 -11.44 0.13 2.32
CA GLY A 53 -11.05 0.34 0.93
C GLY A 53 -10.65 1.78 0.62
N GLU A 54 -10.50 2.64 1.62
CA GLU A 54 -10.06 4.02 1.45
C GLU A 54 -8.54 4.07 1.29
N GLU A 55 -8.06 4.71 0.23
CA GLU A 55 -6.64 5.00 0.05
C GLU A 55 -6.25 6.15 0.97
N PHE A 56 -5.48 5.86 2.03
CA PHE A 56 -5.08 6.89 2.99
C PHE A 56 -3.67 7.42 2.72
N ALA A 57 -2.85 6.69 1.95
CA ALA A 57 -1.50 7.11 1.56
C ALA A 57 -1.08 6.45 0.25
N SER A 58 -0.23 7.12 -0.52
CA SER A 58 0.54 6.51 -1.60
C SER A 58 1.92 7.13 -1.73
N ILE A 59 2.89 6.27 -2.05
CA ILE A 59 4.26 6.65 -2.38
C ILE A 59 4.41 6.47 -3.90
N GLY A 60 4.78 7.50 -4.65
CA GLY A 60 4.89 7.36 -6.09
C GLY A 60 5.52 8.54 -6.81
N ILE A 61 6.01 8.27 -8.01
CA ILE A 61 6.66 9.28 -8.86
C ILE A 61 5.75 10.46 -9.20
N ALA A 62 4.43 10.27 -9.19
CA ALA A 62 3.47 11.36 -9.44
C ALA A 62 3.39 12.38 -8.30
N ASN A 63 3.88 12.02 -7.11
CA ASN A 63 3.94 12.86 -5.92
C ASN A 63 5.36 13.41 -5.66
N ASP A 64 6.29 13.23 -6.62
CA ASP A 64 7.72 13.54 -6.46
C ASP A 64 8.42 12.73 -5.33
N ASP A 65 7.84 11.58 -4.95
CA ASP A 65 8.46 10.67 -3.99
C ASP A 65 9.71 9.99 -4.56
N VAL A 66 10.69 9.73 -3.68
CA VAL A 66 11.96 9.12 -4.05
C VAL A 66 12.02 7.63 -3.64
N PRO A 67 12.68 6.77 -4.43
CA PRO A 67 12.97 5.41 -4.00
C PRO A 67 13.76 5.34 -2.69
N GLY A 68 13.53 4.28 -1.91
CA GLY A 68 14.20 4.04 -0.64
C GLY A 68 13.30 3.37 0.37
N ASP A 69 13.74 3.39 1.63
CA ASP A 69 13.00 2.81 2.74
C ASP A 69 12.04 3.85 3.35
N TYR A 70 10.81 3.44 3.59
CA TYR A 70 9.78 4.18 4.32
C TYR A 70 9.38 3.39 5.56
N LEU A 71 9.09 4.07 6.67
CA LEU A 71 8.58 3.43 7.87
C LEU A 71 7.06 3.56 7.93
N PHE A 72 6.37 2.44 7.77
CA PHE A 72 4.93 2.33 7.90
C PHE A 72 4.54 1.96 9.32
N ARG A 73 3.90 2.90 10.02
CA ARG A 73 3.61 2.83 11.45
C ARG A 73 2.13 3.03 11.74
N ARG A 74 1.68 2.44 12.85
CA ARG A 74 0.31 2.63 13.33
C ARG A 74 0.22 3.84 14.26
N ILE A 75 -0.57 4.84 13.88
CA ILE A 75 -0.90 5.98 14.76
C ILE A 75 -2.04 5.63 15.72
N PRO A 76 -2.30 6.40 16.79
CA PRO A 76 -3.48 6.20 17.64
C PRO A 76 -4.81 6.49 16.93
N ASP A 77 -5.90 5.85 17.39
CA ASP A 77 -7.25 6.10 16.88
C ASP A 77 -7.68 7.57 17.07
N GLY A 78 -8.28 8.15 16.03
CA GLY A 78 -8.67 9.56 16.02
C GLY A 78 -7.49 10.54 15.93
N GLY A 79 -6.27 10.06 15.71
CA GLY A 79 -5.09 10.90 15.50
C GLY A 79 -5.21 11.73 14.21
N PRO A 80 -4.81 13.03 14.23
CA PRO A 80 -5.06 13.95 13.10
C PRO A 80 -4.10 13.78 11.90
N ASN A 81 -3.09 12.91 11.99
CA ASN A 81 -1.95 12.89 11.06
C ASN A 81 -1.75 11.53 10.38
N TRP A 82 -2.82 10.90 9.92
CA TRP A 82 -2.72 9.73 9.03
C TRP A 82 -2.31 10.16 7.62
N GLY A 83 -1.75 9.23 6.85
CA GLY A 83 -1.26 9.48 5.50
C GLY A 83 0.26 9.47 5.39
N LEU A 84 0.79 10.04 4.31
CA LEU A 84 2.23 10.14 4.09
C LEU A 84 2.78 11.39 4.80
N GLU A 85 3.84 11.20 5.58
CA GLU A 85 4.60 12.24 6.26
C GLU A 85 6.03 12.23 5.74
N GLU A 86 6.48 13.33 5.16
CA GLU A 86 7.86 13.48 4.68
C GLU A 86 8.86 13.42 5.84
N ALA A 87 10.03 12.81 5.62
CA ALA A 87 11.06 12.77 6.63
C ALA A 87 11.59 14.19 6.93
N CYS A 88 11.36 14.67 8.15
CA CYS A 88 12.02 15.87 8.65
C CYS A 88 13.47 15.55 9.02
N ASN A 89 14.39 15.76 8.08
CA ASN A 89 15.85 15.78 8.29
C ASN A 89 16.58 14.44 8.51
N GLY A 90 16.14 13.33 7.92
CA GLY A 90 17.00 12.18 7.55
C GLY A 90 17.79 11.44 8.66
N ASP A 91 17.55 11.71 9.94
CA ASP A 91 18.38 11.20 11.03
C ASP A 91 18.21 9.68 11.28
N ASP A 92 17.12 9.07 10.81
CA ASP A 92 16.84 7.64 10.99
C ASP A 92 16.97 6.79 9.71
N GLY A 93 17.33 7.42 8.58
CA GLY A 93 17.57 6.74 7.30
C GLY A 93 16.34 6.40 6.47
N TYR A 94 15.14 6.81 6.88
CA TYR A 94 13.91 6.66 6.09
C TYR A 94 13.66 7.89 5.19
N GLN A 95 13.05 7.66 4.02
CA GLN A 95 12.61 8.72 3.10
C GLN A 95 11.32 9.42 3.58
N GLY A 96 10.54 8.72 4.41
CA GLY A 96 9.31 9.23 4.99
C GLY A 96 8.62 8.19 5.86
N TYR A 97 7.51 8.61 6.46
CA TYR A 97 6.67 7.78 7.32
C TYR A 97 5.28 7.63 6.69
N VAL A 98 4.80 6.39 6.61
CA VAL A 98 3.40 6.12 6.30
C VAL A 98 2.68 5.94 7.63
N ASN A 99 1.68 6.77 7.90
CA ASN A 99 0.92 6.77 9.14
C ASN A 99 -0.44 6.08 8.92
N GLY A 100 -0.53 4.81 9.31
CA GLY A 100 -1.72 3.98 9.17
C GLY A 100 -2.80 4.32 10.20
N PRO A 101 -4.04 4.67 9.78
CA PRO A 101 -5.16 4.97 10.68
C PRO A 101 -5.77 3.70 11.30
N THR A 102 -5.42 2.53 10.77
CA THR A 102 -5.95 1.22 11.15
C THR A 102 -4.82 0.20 11.31
N SER A 103 -5.08 -0.84 12.09
CA SER A 103 -4.09 -1.88 12.37
C SER A 103 -4.01 -2.93 11.25
N ASP A 104 -5.01 -3.03 10.40
CA ASP A 104 -5.08 -3.99 9.30
C ASP A 104 -5.42 -3.25 8.02
N GLY A 105 -5.09 -3.84 6.87
CA GLY A 105 -5.45 -3.27 5.58
C GLY A 105 -4.75 -3.98 4.44
N SER A 106 -4.73 -3.31 3.29
CA SER A 106 -4.09 -3.83 2.08
C SER A 106 -3.16 -2.82 1.45
N MET A 107 -2.23 -3.32 0.64
CA MET A 107 -1.25 -2.52 -0.04
C MET A 107 -1.19 -2.94 -1.51
N LEU A 108 -0.93 -1.99 -2.39
CA LEU A 108 -0.94 -2.21 -3.82
C LEU A 108 0.21 -1.46 -4.50
N VAL A 109 1.11 -2.22 -5.12
CA VAL A 109 2.14 -1.68 -5.99
C VAL A 109 1.65 -1.76 -7.44
N ARG A 110 1.87 -0.68 -8.19
CA ARG A 110 1.57 -0.57 -9.62
C ARG A 110 2.78 -0.04 -10.35
N VAL A 111 3.17 -0.68 -11.45
CA VAL A 111 4.28 -0.22 -12.30
C VAL A 111 3.86 -0.26 -13.76
N LEU A 112 4.11 0.84 -14.48
CA LEU A 112 3.79 0.96 -15.91
C LEU A 112 4.61 -0.01 -16.75
N VAL A 113 3.93 -0.68 -17.68
CA VAL A 113 4.48 -1.54 -18.71
C VAL A 113 4.38 -0.86 -20.07
N LYS A 114 5.51 -0.77 -20.76
CA LYS A 114 5.62 -0.25 -22.13
C LYS A 114 5.43 -1.40 -23.12
N ASN A 115 4.65 -1.17 -24.18
CA ASN A 115 4.40 -2.18 -25.21
C ASN A 115 5.56 -2.27 -26.22
N ASN A 116 6.70 -2.86 -25.81
CA ASN A 116 7.89 -3.04 -26.65
C ASN A 116 8.45 -4.48 -26.67
N GLY A 117 7.75 -5.43 -26.04
CA GLY A 117 8.10 -6.85 -26.02
C GLY A 117 9.13 -7.29 -24.97
N THR A 118 9.96 -6.38 -24.44
CA THR A 118 10.97 -6.67 -23.41
C THR A 118 10.65 -6.04 -22.05
N ASP A 119 9.75 -5.06 -22.01
CA ASP A 119 9.46 -4.31 -20.78
C ASP A 119 8.79 -5.16 -19.69
N LEU A 120 8.10 -6.23 -20.06
CA LEU A 120 7.43 -7.11 -19.10
C LEU A 120 8.40 -7.73 -18.10
N SER A 121 9.53 -8.29 -18.57
CA SER A 121 10.54 -8.87 -17.67
C SER A 121 11.20 -7.81 -16.81
N HIS A 122 11.47 -6.63 -17.38
CA HIS A 122 12.02 -5.50 -16.63
C HIS A 122 11.09 -5.01 -15.52
N VAL A 123 9.78 -4.93 -15.78
CA VAL A 123 8.79 -4.58 -14.74
C VAL A 123 8.69 -5.66 -13.67
N GLN A 124 8.80 -6.94 -14.03
CA GLN A 124 8.85 -8.03 -13.05
C GLN A 124 10.10 -7.94 -12.17
N ASP A 125 11.25 -7.59 -12.73
CA ASP A 125 12.48 -7.36 -11.96
C ASP A 125 12.31 -6.18 -11.00
N ILE A 126 11.70 -5.07 -11.44
CA ILE A 126 11.35 -3.94 -10.56
C ILE A 126 10.43 -4.40 -9.43
N LEU A 127 9.34 -5.12 -9.73
CA LEU A 127 8.39 -5.61 -8.73
C LEU A 127 9.05 -6.52 -7.70
N SER A 128 10.05 -7.32 -8.11
CA SER A 128 10.81 -8.18 -7.19
C SER A 128 11.69 -7.39 -6.20
N GLY A 129 12.00 -6.13 -6.51
CA GLY A 129 12.77 -5.24 -5.64
C GLY A 129 11.94 -4.55 -4.56
N PHE A 130 10.61 -4.53 -4.68
CA PHE A 130 9.75 -4.07 -3.60
C PHE A 130 9.78 -5.06 -2.45
N ASN A 131 9.88 -4.55 -1.23
CA ASN A 131 9.99 -5.38 -0.04
C ASN A 131 9.19 -4.78 1.12
N VAL A 132 8.67 -5.65 1.98
CA VAL A 132 8.06 -5.29 3.25
C VAL A 132 8.68 -6.15 4.34
N ALA A 133 9.25 -5.52 5.37
CA ALA A 133 9.90 -6.19 6.49
C ALA A 133 9.39 -5.68 7.83
N ALA A 134 9.21 -6.56 8.81
CA ALA A 134 8.78 -6.17 10.15
C ALA A 134 9.87 -5.38 10.89
N VAL A 135 9.44 -4.32 11.59
CA VAL A 135 10.26 -3.49 12.47
C VAL A 135 9.66 -3.57 13.88
N PRO A 136 10.42 -4.04 14.90
CA PRO A 136 9.94 -4.09 16.28
C PRO A 136 9.55 -2.70 16.81
N ARG A 137 8.45 -2.63 17.55
CA ARG A 137 8.00 -1.42 18.24
C ARG A 137 7.91 -1.62 19.75
N GLY A 138 8.04 -0.54 20.51
CA GLY A 138 8.02 -0.57 21.98
C GLY A 138 6.65 -0.86 22.62
N SER A 139 5.56 -0.83 21.84
CA SER A 139 4.19 -1.01 22.33
C SER A 139 3.27 -1.56 21.24
N SER A 140 2.34 -2.46 21.56
CA SER A 140 1.32 -2.94 20.62
C SER A 140 0.19 -1.92 20.41
N ALA A 141 -0.40 -1.87 19.22
CA ALA A 141 -1.68 -1.21 18.98
C ALA A 141 -2.84 -2.19 19.13
N ALA A 142 -4.03 -1.68 19.46
CA ALA A 142 -5.23 -2.49 19.51
C ALA A 142 -5.55 -3.05 18.11
N PRO A 143 -6.06 -4.29 18.00
CA PRO A 143 -6.60 -4.80 16.75
C PRO A 143 -7.83 -3.98 16.32
N LEU A 144 -8.25 -4.11 15.06
CA LEU A 144 -9.50 -3.51 14.60
C LEU A 144 -10.65 -3.90 15.55
N ALA A 145 -11.45 -2.92 15.97
CA ALA A 145 -12.63 -3.20 16.79
C ALA A 145 -13.68 -3.96 15.95
N THR A 146 -14.38 -4.89 16.59
CA THR A 146 -15.57 -5.49 15.99
C THR A 146 -16.65 -4.44 15.81
N ALA A 147 -17.35 -4.45 14.68
CA ALA A 147 -18.55 -3.64 14.50
C ALA A 147 -19.53 -3.91 15.65
N SER A 148 -20.05 -2.86 16.28
CA SER A 148 -21.19 -3.00 17.19
C SER A 148 -22.44 -3.23 16.35
N THR A 149 -23.11 -4.35 16.53
CA THR A 149 -24.45 -4.59 15.98
C THR A 149 -25.46 -3.75 16.76
N ASP A 150 -25.42 -2.43 16.60
CA ASP A 150 -26.56 -1.60 16.91
C ASP A 150 -27.42 -1.57 15.65
N GLU A 151 -28.38 -2.50 15.57
CA GLU A 151 -29.33 -2.68 14.45
C GLU A 151 -30.16 -1.41 14.11
N SER A 152 -29.99 -0.34 14.88
CA SER A 152 -30.65 0.95 14.69
C SER A 152 -30.08 1.80 13.54
N GLU A 153 -28.83 1.56 13.09
CA GLU A 153 -28.21 2.34 12.01
C GLU A 153 -28.36 1.74 10.60
N LEU A 154 -28.81 0.49 10.48
CA LEU A 154 -29.00 -0.19 9.18
C LEU A 154 -30.39 0.04 8.56
N ALA A 155 -31.23 0.89 9.17
CA ALA A 155 -32.63 1.10 8.80
C ALA A 155 -32.97 2.50 8.25
N SER A 156 -31.98 3.33 7.90
CA SER A 156 -32.22 4.67 7.31
C SER A 156 -31.89 4.75 5.82
#